data_AF-A0A947CHA7-F1
#
_entry.id   AF-A0A947CHA7-F1
#
_cell.length_a   1.000
_cell.length_b   1.000
_cell.length_c   1.000
_cell.angle_alpha   90.00
_cell.angle_beta   90.00
_cell.angle_gamma   90.00
#
_symmetry.space_group_name_H-M   'P 1'
#
loop_
_entity.id
_entity.type
_entity.pdbx_description
1 polymer ?
#
loop_
_entity_poly.entity_id
_entity_poly.type
_entity_poly.pdbx_seq_one_letter_code
_entity_poly.pdbx_strand_id
1 'polypeptide(L)'
;LRHAALQALAAGAVGDAARLIEEYTRLRPDDGVMLYNGACAHCLLGDHARAEQLLLDAVKAGFMNFSQMRRDRDLHGLRDRPAYRALMAARDAADPILADRQIERWRQGPHGASYRFGEDETRRLRYVVGRADIDPAALEAHVAGIVDELTATLFGAPPRHTLVVAIPHADDAMGHFADPHIKGSYKHVGRSLIATDTGRSLRHELVHALHHSHMDRLGQTHPMWIQEGLASFYERRGLAGDAAEAATERDLIARDLARGGGLPTWSELFASDRRDFRVAPAARYAAAHAVVSFLDAHDRVHPWYEAYCRTHDEDPSGARAIEEVFDEPVAAIELEWRRWCAERVIDVAMVEAPDRAMAGVAPRTPDPKAAWRRWEAQALFEDTRSLSSAGRYDEVIPALQSVVTLAPDHAGAHYALGLAFVRTNDLPAARRQCEILAELDPSLRSLLDNLVLATP
;
A
#
# COMPACT_ATOMS: atom_id res chain seq x y z
N LEU A 1 -12.76 -9.97 25.09
CA LEU A 1 -13.98 -9.72 24.29
C LEU A 1 -13.68 -9.57 22.80
N ARG A 2 -13.03 -8.50 22.32
CA ARG A 2 -12.70 -8.31 20.89
C ARG A 2 -12.03 -9.51 20.22
N HIS A 3 -10.95 -10.03 20.80
CA HIS A 3 -10.23 -11.18 20.23
C HIS A 3 -11.11 -12.44 20.17
N ALA A 4 -11.83 -12.75 21.25
CA ALA A 4 -12.76 -13.88 21.29
C ALA A 4 -13.90 -13.75 20.28
N ALA A 5 -14.44 -12.54 20.08
CA ALA A 5 -15.45 -12.28 19.06
C ALA A 5 -14.93 -12.55 17.64
N LEU A 6 -13.70 -12.10 17.33
CA LEU A 6 -13.07 -12.34 16.03
C LEU A 6 -12.77 -13.84 15.80
N GLN A 7 -12.36 -14.57 16.85
CA GLN A 7 -12.20 -16.03 16.77
C GLN A 7 -13.53 -16.75 16.52
N ALA A 8 -14.61 -16.33 17.18
CA ALA A 8 -15.94 -16.89 16.95
C ALA A 8 -16.44 -16.66 15.52
N LEU A 9 -16.20 -15.46 14.95
CA LEU A 9 -16.48 -15.18 13.53
C LEU A 9 -15.67 -16.10 12.60
N ALA A 10 -14.37 -16.24 12.84
CA ALA A 10 -13.50 -17.10 12.04
C ALA A 10 -13.90 -18.58 12.11
N ALA A 11 -14.45 -19.02 13.25
CA ALA A 11 -14.96 -20.37 13.45
C ALA A 11 -16.40 -20.58 12.91
N GLY A 12 -17.04 -19.55 12.36
CA GLY A 12 -18.44 -19.63 11.91
C GLY A 12 -19.47 -19.71 13.04
N ALA A 13 -19.06 -19.49 14.29
CA ALA A 13 -19.94 -19.46 15.46
C ALA A 13 -20.66 -18.10 15.57
N VAL A 14 -21.53 -17.83 14.58
CA VAL A 14 -22.13 -16.50 14.38
C VAL A 14 -22.93 -16.00 15.60
N GLY A 15 -23.65 -16.89 16.29
CA GLY A 15 -24.40 -16.55 17.49
C GLY A 15 -23.50 -16.09 18.66
N ASP A 16 -22.41 -16.81 18.90
CA ASP A 16 -21.44 -16.44 19.94
C ASP A 16 -20.70 -15.15 19.57
N ALA A 17 -20.34 -15.00 18.30
CA ALA A 17 -19.76 -13.77 17.78
C ALA A 17 -20.69 -12.58 18.03
N ALA A 18 -21.95 -12.65 17.61
CA ALA A 18 -22.91 -11.55 17.81
C ALA A 18 -23.01 -11.14 19.29
N ARG A 19 -23.16 -12.12 20.19
CA ARG A 19 -23.23 -11.86 21.64
C ARG A 19 -21.95 -11.19 22.19
N LEU A 20 -20.77 -11.70 21.81
CA LEU A 20 -19.48 -11.15 22.26
C LEU A 20 -19.23 -9.75 21.70
N ILE A 21 -19.68 -9.49 20.47
CA ILE A 21 -19.59 -8.18 19.82
C ILE A 21 -20.50 -7.18 20.53
N GLU A 22 -21.75 -7.54 20.83
CA GLU A 22 -22.67 -6.67 21.58
C GLU A 22 -22.17 -6.32 22.98
N GLU A 23 -21.52 -7.27 23.66
CA GLU A 23 -20.91 -7.01 24.96
C GLU A 23 -19.71 -6.06 24.81
N TYR A 24 -18.90 -6.25 23.78
CA TYR A 24 -17.76 -5.40 23.49
C TYR A 24 -18.16 -3.97 23.09
N THR A 25 -19.12 -3.80 22.17
CA THR A 25 -19.51 -2.48 21.65
C THR A 25 -20.27 -1.65 22.67
N ARG A 26 -20.86 -2.27 23.70
CA ARG A 26 -21.35 -1.54 24.89
C ARG A 26 -20.23 -0.84 25.66
N LEU A 27 -19.03 -1.42 25.70
CA LEU A 27 -17.85 -0.84 26.36
C LEU A 27 -17.07 0.09 25.42
N ARG A 28 -17.13 -0.18 24.11
CA ARG A 28 -16.43 0.56 23.04
C ARG A 28 -17.39 0.91 21.90
N PRO A 29 -18.31 1.87 22.12
CA PRO A 29 -19.30 2.25 21.10
C PRO A 29 -18.69 3.03 19.93
N ASP A 30 -17.41 3.37 20.02
CA ASP A 30 -16.60 4.06 19.01
C ASP A 30 -15.82 3.10 18.08
N ASP A 31 -15.81 1.79 18.35
CA ASP A 31 -15.12 0.81 17.50
C ASP A 31 -16.00 0.44 16.30
N GLY A 32 -15.93 1.26 15.25
CA GLY A 32 -16.69 1.07 14.01
C GLY A 32 -16.45 -0.28 13.32
N VAL A 33 -15.25 -0.88 13.44
CA VAL A 33 -14.96 -2.19 12.84
C VAL A 33 -15.75 -3.28 13.55
N MET A 34 -15.81 -3.23 14.88
CA MET A 34 -16.57 -4.23 15.64
C MET A 34 -18.08 -4.02 15.50
N LEU A 35 -18.56 -2.78 15.38
CA LEU A 35 -19.96 -2.50 15.04
C LEU A 35 -20.34 -3.06 13.67
N TYR A 36 -19.47 -2.90 12.66
CA TYR A 36 -19.66 -3.49 11.33
C TYR A 36 -19.71 -5.02 11.37
N ASN A 37 -18.77 -5.64 12.06
CA ASN A 37 -18.74 -7.09 12.24
C ASN A 37 -20.01 -7.59 12.96
N GLY A 38 -20.53 -6.81 13.92
CA GLY A 38 -21.82 -7.07 14.56
C GLY A 38 -22.98 -6.99 13.57
N ALA A 39 -23.00 -5.99 12.68
CA ALA A 39 -23.99 -5.90 11.63
C ALA A 39 -23.98 -7.14 10.71
N CYS A 40 -22.79 -7.63 10.35
CA CYS A 40 -22.64 -8.86 9.56
C CYS A 40 -23.19 -10.07 10.32
N ALA A 41 -22.79 -10.25 11.58
CA ALA A 41 -23.25 -11.36 12.41
C ALA A 41 -24.77 -11.37 12.61
N HIS A 42 -25.38 -10.22 12.91
CA HIS A 42 -26.84 -10.12 13.07
C HIS A 42 -27.58 -10.32 11.73
N CYS A 43 -27.01 -9.89 10.60
CA CYS A 43 -27.61 -10.15 9.31
C CYS A 43 -27.64 -11.65 8.97
N LEU A 44 -26.55 -12.37 9.25
CA LEU A 44 -26.46 -13.83 9.10
C LEU A 44 -27.44 -14.58 10.03
N LEU A 45 -27.73 -14.04 11.20
CA LEU A 45 -28.74 -14.59 12.12
C LEU A 45 -30.19 -14.27 11.72
N GLY A 46 -30.40 -13.49 10.65
CA GLY A 46 -31.72 -13.03 10.23
C GLY A 46 -32.30 -11.89 11.09
N ASP A 47 -31.50 -11.28 11.97
CA ASP A 47 -31.90 -10.10 12.74
C ASP A 47 -31.57 -8.82 11.94
N HIS A 48 -32.31 -8.63 10.85
CA HIS A 48 -32.08 -7.54 9.90
C HIS A 48 -32.26 -6.15 10.54
N ALA A 49 -33.15 -6.02 11.52
CA ALA A 49 -33.40 -4.75 12.20
C ALA A 49 -32.19 -4.34 13.05
N ARG A 50 -31.62 -5.28 13.82
CA ARG A 50 -30.43 -5.01 14.61
C ARG A 50 -29.20 -4.80 13.74
N ALA A 51 -29.06 -5.61 12.69
CA ALA A 51 -27.97 -5.47 11.73
C ALA A 51 -27.95 -4.10 11.06
N GLU A 52 -29.11 -3.58 10.66
CA GLU A 52 -29.26 -2.24 10.08
C GLU A 52 -28.84 -1.13 11.06
N GLN A 53 -29.28 -1.22 12.31
CA GLN A 53 -28.88 -0.27 13.36
C GLN A 53 -27.36 -0.29 13.61
N LEU A 54 -26.77 -1.49 13.75
CA LEU A 54 -25.33 -1.64 13.95
C LEU A 54 -24.53 -1.13 12.76
N LEU A 55 -25.04 -1.28 11.53
CA LEU A 55 -24.38 -0.78 10.33
C LEU A 55 -24.38 0.76 10.28
N LEU A 56 -25.50 1.39 10.67
CA LEU A 56 -25.58 2.84 10.82
C LEU A 56 -24.64 3.36 11.91
N ASP A 57 -24.59 2.67 13.04
CA ASP A 57 -23.72 3.05 14.16
C ASP A 57 -22.25 2.83 13.81
N ALA A 58 -21.91 1.80 13.03
CA ALA A 58 -20.58 1.59 12.49
C ALA A 58 -20.13 2.79 11.65
N VAL A 59 -20.99 3.28 10.75
CA VAL A 59 -20.72 4.48 9.93
C VAL A 59 -20.54 5.72 10.80
N LYS A 60 -21.42 5.94 11.80
CA LYS A 60 -21.29 7.06 12.75
C LYS A 60 -19.98 6.99 13.55
N ALA A 61 -19.56 5.78 13.92
CA ALA A 61 -18.29 5.49 14.59
C ALA A 61 -17.08 5.51 13.64
N GLY A 62 -17.26 5.84 12.35
CA GLY A 62 -16.17 6.05 11.40
C GLY A 62 -15.79 4.84 10.55
N PHE A 63 -16.59 3.77 10.54
CA PHE A 63 -16.42 2.66 9.60
C PHE A 63 -17.01 3.03 8.23
N MET A 64 -16.13 3.38 7.29
CA MET A 64 -16.50 3.98 5.99
C MET A 64 -16.15 3.10 4.79
N ASN A 65 -15.93 1.80 5.00
CA ASN A 65 -15.62 0.88 3.91
C ASN A 65 -16.90 0.46 3.15
N PHE A 66 -17.57 1.42 2.48
CA PHE A 66 -18.79 1.17 1.70
C PHE A 66 -18.57 0.16 0.57
N SER A 67 -17.35 0.09 0.03
CA SER A 67 -16.97 -0.88 -1.00
C SER A 67 -17.00 -2.31 -0.46
N GLN A 68 -16.54 -2.53 0.79
CA GLN A 68 -16.74 -3.78 1.52
C GLN A 68 -18.23 -4.01 1.78
N MET A 69 -18.95 -3.04 2.36
CA MET A 69 -20.38 -3.19 2.68
C MET A 69 -21.22 -3.65 1.48
N ARG A 70 -20.89 -3.15 0.28
CA ARG A 70 -21.57 -3.49 -0.98
C ARG A 70 -21.30 -4.93 -1.41
N ARG A 71 -20.06 -5.39 -1.26
CA ARG A 71 -19.61 -6.71 -1.74
C ARG A 71 -19.80 -7.82 -0.71
N ASP A 72 -19.83 -7.46 0.56
CA ASP A 72 -19.98 -8.40 1.66
C ASP A 72 -21.24 -9.24 1.49
N ARG A 73 -21.05 -10.57 1.48
CA ARG A 73 -22.14 -11.52 1.26
C ARG A 73 -22.97 -11.66 2.54
N ASP A 74 -22.38 -11.41 3.69
CA ASP A 74 -23.05 -11.51 4.99
C ASP A 74 -24.15 -10.45 5.14
N LEU A 75 -24.04 -9.33 4.41
CA LEU A 75 -25.02 -8.26 4.38
C LEU A 75 -26.07 -8.41 3.26
N HIS A 76 -26.16 -9.56 2.57
CA HIS A 76 -27.12 -9.73 1.48
C HIS A 76 -28.55 -9.40 1.92
N GLY A 77 -28.89 -9.72 3.17
CA GLY A 77 -30.22 -9.53 3.75
C GLY A 77 -30.59 -8.08 4.00
N LEU A 78 -29.65 -7.15 3.88
CA LEU A 78 -29.89 -5.71 4.06
C LEU A 78 -30.00 -4.94 2.74
N ARG A 79 -29.58 -5.50 1.60
CA ARG A 79 -29.39 -4.74 0.35
C ARG A 79 -30.65 -4.06 -0.17
N ASP A 80 -31.80 -4.69 0.01
CA ASP A 80 -33.10 -4.15 -0.41
C ASP A 80 -33.78 -3.27 0.65
N ARG A 81 -33.18 -3.16 1.84
CA ARG A 81 -33.77 -2.40 2.94
C ARG A 81 -33.54 -0.90 2.75
N PRO A 82 -34.55 -0.05 3.04
CA PRO A 82 -34.46 1.39 2.81
C PRO A 82 -33.26 2.06 3.48
N ALA A 83 -32.93 1.73 4.73
CA ALA A 83 -31.81 2.40 5.40
C ALA A 83 -30.45 1.96 4.86
N TYR A 84 -30.29 0.72 4.40
CA TYR A 84 -29.06 0.31 3.71
C TYR A 84 -28.90 1.09 2.40
N ARG A 85 -29.97 1.22 1.60
CA ARG A 85 -29.94 2.02 0.37
C ARG A 85 -29.66 3.50 0.66
N ALA A 86 -30.28 4.06 1.70
CA ALA A 86 -30.03 5.42 2.14
C ALA A 86 -28.59 5.61 2.65
N LEU A 87 -28.04 4.65 3.38
CA LEU A 87 -26.65 4.64 3.83
C LEU A 87 -25.67 4.61 2.65
N MET A 88 -25.94 3.74 1.67
CA MET A 88 -25.14 3.67 0.43
C MET A 88 -25.26 4.94 -0.41
N ALA A 89 -26.41 5.61 -0.39
CA ALA A 89 -26.61 6.89 -1.08
C ALA A 89 -25.93 8.05 -0.32
N ALA A 90 -25.94 8.03 1.01
CA ALA A 90 -25.34 9.05 1.87
C ALA A 90 -23.79 8.97 1.93
N ARG A 91 -23.18 7.93 1.37
CA ARG A 91 -21.72 7.76 1.32
C ARG A 91 -20.99 8.95 0.71
N ASP A 92 -21.61 9.59 -0.29
CA ASP A 92 -21.02 10.71 -1.02
C ASP A 92 -21.18 12.02 -0.21
N ALA A 93 -22.19 12.12 0.67
CA ALA A 93 -22.43 13.28 1.53
C ALA A 93 -21.54 13.31 2.80
N ALA A 94 -21.08 12.15 3.27
CA ALA A 94 -20.18 12.05 4.42
C ALA A 94 -18.71 12.39 4.09
N ASP A 95 -18.39 12.48 2.80
CA ASP A 95 -17.02 12.53 2.30
C ASP A 95 -16.26 13.83 2.66
N PRO A 96 -16.83 15.05 2.48
CA PRO A 96 -16.18 16.28 2.93
C PRO A 96 -15.90 16.28 4.44
N ILE A 97 -16.85 15.77 5.23
CA ILE A 97 -16.73 15.69 6.70
C ILE A 97 -15.55 14.80 7.12
N LEU A 98 -15.29 13.71 6.39
CA LEU A 98 -14.16 12.84 6.68
C LEU A 98 -12.83 13.52 6.37
N ALA A 99 -12.73 14.17 5.22
CA ALA A 99 -11.53 14.91 4.86
C ALA A 99 -11.25 16.02 5.88
N ASP A 100 -12.27 16.77 6.29
CA ASP A 100 -12.14 17.83 7.29
C ASP A 100 -11.71 17.28 8.66
N ARG A 101 -12.27 16.14 9.10
CA ARG A 101 -11.80 15.46 10.33
C ARG A 101 -10.33 15.05 10.23
N GLN A 102 -9.87 14.63 9.07
CA GLN A 102 -8.45 14.29 8.88
C GLN A 102 -7.57 15.53 8.99
N ILE A 103 -7.95 16.61 8.31
CA ILE A 103 -7.27 17.91 8.41
C ILE A 103 -7.22 18.40 9.85
N GLU A 104 -8.32 18.26 10.59
CA GLU A 104 -8.38 18.67 11.99
C GLU A 104 -7.45 17.83 12.89
N ARG A 105 -7.28 16.53 12.62
CA ARG A 105 -6.28 15.71 13.34
C ARG A 105 -4.85 16.20 13.11
N TRP A 106 -4.52 16.66 11.90
CA TRP A 106 -3.22 17.26 11.63
C TRP A 106 -3.04 18.59 12.36
N ARG A 107 -4.08 19.45 12.39
CA ARG A 107 -4.06 20.73 13.13
C ARG A 107 -3.89 20.56 14.63
N GLN A 108 -4.43 19.49 15.20
CA GLN A 108 -4.35 19.19 16.63
C GLN A 108 -3.12 18.37 17.02
N GLY A 109 -2.36 17.88 16.03
CA GLY A 109 -1.18 17.06 16.25
C GLY A 109 0.02 17.84 16.84
N PRO A 110 1.11 17.14 17.19
CA PRO A 110 2.29 17.74 17.83
C PRO A 110 2.87 18.94 17.08
N HIS A 111 2.87 18.89 15.75
CA HIS A 111 3.36 19.96 14.87
C HIS A 111 2.23 20.78 14.23
N GLY A 112 1.00 20.71 14.74
CA GLY A 112 -0.21 21.26 14.13
C GLY A 112 -0.13 22.73 13.70
N ALA A 113 0.51 23.58 14.52
CA ALA A 113 0.66 25.01 14.24
C ALA A 113 1.65 25.34 13.09
N SER A 114 2.49 24.38 12.71
CA SER A 114 3.49 24.54 11.64
C SER A 114 3.05 23.98 10.30
N TYR A 115 1.97 23.19 10.28
CA TYR A 115 1.41 22.65 9.05
C TYR A 115 0.73 23.75 8.23
N ARG A 116 0.97 23.70 6.92
CA ARG A 116 0.27 24.52 5.92
C ARG A 116 -0.78 23.66 5.24
N PHE A 117 -1.95 24.23 4.99
CA PHE A 117 -3.11 23.50 4.47
C PHE A 117 -3.60 24.14 3.19
N GLY A 118 -4.09 23.32 2.27
CA GLY A 118 -4.63 23.74 0.98
C GLY A 118 -5.85 22.93 0.60
N GLU A 119 -6.59 23.41 -0.39
CA GLU A 119 -7.81 22.78 -0.88
C GLU A 119 -7.97 23.01 -2.39
N ASP A 120 -8.36 21.94 -3.09
CA ASP A 120 -8.86 22.01 -4.46
C ASP A 120 -10.23 21.33 -4.51
N GLU A 121 -11.30 22.13 -4.46
CA GLU A 121 -12.68 21.65 -4.55
C GLU A 121 -12.99 20.96 -5.88
N THR A 122 -12.38 21.43 -6.97
CA THR A 122 -12.64 20.93 -8.33
C THR A 122 -12.18 19.48 -8.45
N ARG A 123 -10.99 19.19 -7.93
CA ARG A 123 -10.38 17.85 -7.96
C ARG A 123 -10.65 17.04 -6.70
N ARG A 124 -11.35 17.62 -5.72
CA ARG A 124 -11.62 17.03 -4.39
C ARG A 124 -10.32 16.65 -3.69
N LEU A 125 -9.41 17.61 -3.55
CA LEU A 125 -8.14 17.42 -2.88
C LEU A 125 -8.07 18.29 -1.62
N ARG A 126 -7.42 17.77 -0.60
CA ARG A 126 -7.00 18.51 0.60
C ARG A 126 -5.53 18.29 0.81
N TYR A 127 -4.79 19.34 1.13
CA TYR A 127 -3.35 19.30 1.26
C TYR A 127 -2.92 19.54 2.70
N VAL A 128 -1.91 18.81 3.13
CA VAL A 128 -1.21 19.00 4.40
C VAL A 128 0.29 19.04 4.11
N VAL A 129 0.94 20.16 4.40
CA VAL A 129 2.35 20.38 4.05
C VAL A 129 3.13 20.82 5.28
N GLY A 130 3.97 19.90 5.81
CA GLY A 130 4.83 20.15 6.96
C GLY A 130 6.24 20.60 6.56
N ARG A 131 6.81 19.99 5.53
CA ARG A 131 8.18 20.27 5.04
C ARG A 131 8.35 21.73 4.58
N ALA A 132 9.21 22.49 5.26
CA ALA A 132 9.41 23.91 5.00
C ALA A 132 10.05 24.23 3.64
N ASP A 133 10.82 23.30 3.10
CA ASP A 133 11.48 23.36 1.78
C ASP A 133 10.52 23.17 0.60
N ILE A 134 9.26 22.79 0.87
CA ILE A 134 8.22 22.62 -0.15
C ILE A 134 7.35 23.88 -0.19
N ASP A 135 7.17 24.44 -1.37
CA ASP A 135 6.16 25.46 -1.65
C ASP A 135 4.78 24.80 -1.84
N PRO A 136 3.77 25.10 -1.01
CA PRO A 136 2.44 24.51 -1.11
C PRO A 136 1.80 24.77 -2.47
N ALA A 137 1.93 25.97 -3.04
CA ALA A 137 1.32 26.28 -4.33
C ALA A 137 1.92 25.45 -5.47
N ALA A 138 3.23 25.23 -5.44
CA ALA A 138 3.91 24.37 -6.40
C ALA A 138 3.49 22.89 -6.25
N LEU A 139 3.38 22.39 -5.02
CA LEU A 139 2.89 21.03 -4.76
C LEU A 139 1.45 20.85 -5.26
N GLU A 140 0.57 21.80 -4.94
CA GLU A 140 -0.83 21.78 -5.36
C GLU A 140 -0.95 21.77 -6.88
N ALA A 141 -0.22 22.64 -7.58
CA ALA A 141 -0.21 22.68 -9.04
C ALA A 141 0.32 21.37 -9.65
N HIS A 142 1.37 20.80 -9.06
CA HIS A 142 1.97 19.55 -9.52
C HIS A 142 1.00 18.36 -9.37
N VAL A 143 0.41 18.19 -8.18
CA VAL A 143 -0.59 17.14 -7.92
C VAL A 143 -1.82 17.32 -8.80
N ALA A 144 -2.32 18.55 -8.95
CA ALA A 144 -3.46 18.85 -9.82
C ALA A 144 -3.19 18.45 -11.28
N GLY A 145 -1.99 18.76 -11.80
CA GLY A 145 -1.58 18.36 -13.15
C GLY A 145 -1.55 16.85 -13.34
N ILE A 146 -1.01 16.10 -12.38
CA ILE A 146 -1.01 14.63 -12.41
C ILE A 146 -2.44 14.08 -12.42
N VAL A 147 -3.31 14.61 -11.54
CA VAL A 147 -4.71 14.19 -11.46
C VAL A 147 -5.44 14.46 -12.77
N ASP A 148 -5.25 15.63 -13.38
CA ASP A 148 -5.88 15.98 -14.65
C ASP A 148 -5.42 15.07 -15.78
N GLU A 149 -4.11 14.85 -15.90
CA GLU A 149 -3.55 14.01 -16.95
C GLU A 149 -4.04 12.56 -16.84
N LEU A 150 -3.97 11.96 -15.65
CA LEU A 150 -4.43 10.59 -15.43
C LEU A 150 -5.95 10.45 -15.52
N THR A 151 -6.70 11.51 -15.17
CA THR A 151 -8.14 11.58 -15.39
C THR A 151 -8.46 11.57 -16.89
N ALA A 152 -7.77 12.40 -17.68
CA ALA A 152 -8.02 12.50 -19.11
C ALA A 152 -7.59 11.23 -19.86
N THR A 153 -6.53 10.57 -19.40
CA THR A 153 -5.89 9.46 -20.13
C THR A 153 -6.27 8.08 -19.65
N LEU A 154 -6.67 7.85 -18.40
CA LEU A 154 -6.95 6.49 -17.90
C LEU A 154 -8.24 6.40 -17.11
N PHE A 155 -8.44 7.30 -16.15
CA PHE A 155 -9.46 7.09 -15.11
C PHE A 155 -10.80 7.77 -15.42
N GLY A 156 -10.87 8.63 -16.43
CA GLY A 156 -12.07 9.27 -16.97
C GLY A 156 -12.73 10.35 -16.10
N ALA A 157 -12.49 10.33 -14.78
CA ALA A 157 -12.96 11.37 -13.86
C ALA A 157 -12.02 11.54 -12.66
N PRO A 158 -12.00 12.74 -12.01
CA PRO A 158 -11.27 12.98 -10.77
C PRO A 158 -11.69 12.00 -9.65
N PRO A 159 -10.99 11.98 -8.51
CA PRO A 159 -11.40 11.20 -7.34
C PRO A 159 -12.90 11.37 -7.06
N ARG A 160 -13.61 10.24 -6.90
CA ARG A 160 -15.02 10.24 -6.47
C ARG A 160 -15.15 10.88 -5.09
N HIS A 161 -14.09 10.82 -4.31
CA HIS A 161 -14.08 11.19 -2.92
C HIS A 161 -12.87 12.07 -2.59
N THR A 162 -13.01 12.95 -1.61
CA THR A 162 -11.97 13.89 -1.22
C THR A 162 -10.73 13.14 -0.74
N LEU A 163 -9.63 13.33 -1.46
CA LEU A 163 -8.33 12.75 -1.17
C LEU A 163 -7.51 13.73 -0.34
N VAL A 164 -7.04 13.26 0.82
CA VAL A 164 -6.07 14.02 1.64
C VAL A 164 -4.67 13.64 1.21
N VAL A 165 -3.92 14.62 0.69
CA VAL A 165 -2.52 14.50 0.28
C VAL A 165 -1.65 15.17 1.34
N ALA A 166 -0.86 14.38 2.07
CA ALA A 166 -0.02 14.86 3.15
C ALA A 166 1.46 14.65 2.87
N ILE A 167 2.23 15.73 2.97
CA ILE A 167 3.70 15.71 3.04
C ILE A 167 4.11 16.15 4.46
N PRO A 168 4.19 15.20 5.42
CA PRO A 168 4.40 15.52 6.83
C PRO A 168 5.80 16.05 7.13
N HIS A 169 6.00 16.57 8.34
CA HIS A 169 7.34 16.73 8.89
C HIS A 169 8.08 15.39 8.94
N ALA A 170 9.41 15.40 8.86
CA ALA A 170 10.21 14.18 8.94
C ALA A 170 9.93 13.39 10.24
N ASP A 171 9.81 14.10 11.37
CA ASP A 171 9.52 13.51 12.67
C ASP A 171 8.12 12.88 12.73
N ASP A 172 7.12 13.52 12.10
CA ASP A 172 5.76 12.98 12.02
C ASP A 172 5.65 11.82 11.03
N ALA A 173 6.44 11.84 9.94
CA ALA A 173 6.48 10.79 8.93
C ALA A 173 6.80 9.43 9.57
N MET A 174 7.75 9.39 10.51
CA MET A 174 8.11 8.18 11.26
C MET A 174 6.95 7.59 12.06
N GLY A 175 5.98 8.41 12.48
CA GLY A 175 4.76 7.94 13.16
C GLY A 175 3.73 7.33 12.21
N HIS A 176 3.81 7.63 10.91
CA HIS A 176 2.89 7.14 9.89
C HIS A 176 3.40 5.88 9.19
N PHE A 177 4.71 5.74 9.08
CA PHE A 177 5.37 4.57 8.53
C PHE A 177 5.99 3.75 9.63
N ALA A 178 5.51 2.51 9.80
CA ALA A 178 6.15 1.60 10.74
C ALA A 178 7.55 1.14 10.26
N ASP A 179 7.97 1.52 9.05
CA ASP A 179 9.30 1.32 8.47
C ASP A 179 9.81 2.68 7.94
N PRO A 180 11.00 3.15 8.39
CA PRO A 180 11.54 4.45 8.00
C PRO A 180 11.97 4.55 6.52
N HIS A 181 12.05 3.43 5.79
CA HIS A 181 12.39 3.41 4.36
C HIS A 181 11.18 3.60 3.44
N ILE A 182 9.96 3.46 3.96
CA ILE A 182 8.74 3.74 3.21
C ILE A 182 8.60 5.24 3.03
N LYS A 183 8.66 5.68 1.77
CA LYS A 183 8.53 7.09 1.38
C LYS A 183 7.12 7.50 0.97
N GLY A 184 6.20 6.55 0.87
CA GLY A 184 4.83 6.77 0.42
C GLY A 184 3.86 5.70 0.95
N SER A 185 2.62 6.08 1.24
CA SER A 185 1.53 5.14 1.48
C SER A 185 0.18 5.77 1.22
N TYR A 186 -0.65 5.08 0.43
CA TYR A 186 -2.06 5.36 0.27
C TYR A 186 -2.92 4.39 1.10
N LYS A 187 -3.82 4.97 1.90
CA LYS A 187 -4.79 4.23 2.74
C LYS A 187 -6.20 4.38 2.18
N HIS A 188 -6.72 3.34 1.51
CA HIS A 188 -8.05 3.33 0.90
C HIS A 188 -9.18 3.76 1.85
N VAL A 189 -9.26 3.16 3.05
CA VAL A 189 -10.35 3.43 4.03
C VAL A 189 -10.32 4.88 4.53
N GLY A 190 -9.12 5.45 4.65
CA GLY A 190 -8.93 6.84 5.07
C GLY A 190 -8.91 7.83 3.91
N ARG A 191 -8.82 7.37 2.65
CA ARG A 191 -8.65 8.24 1.48
C ARG A 191 -7.54 9.27 1.71
N SER A 192 -6.43 8.77 2.24
CA SER A 192 -5.29 9.58 2.62
C SER A 192 -4.04 8.98 2.02
N LEU A 193 -3.32 9.84 1.33
CA LEU A 193 -2.00 9.62 0.80
C LEU A 193 -1.03 10.38 1.71
N ILE A 194 0.01 9.68 2.16
CA ILE A 194 1.13 10.29 2.87
C ILE A 194 2.40 9.99 2.08
N ALA A 195 3.20 10.99 1.75
CA ALA A 195 4.49 10.82 1.10
C ALA A 195 5.57 11.72 1.71
N THR A 196 6.83 11.31 1.66
CA THR A 196 7.97 12.08 2.18
C THR A 196 8.73 12.85 1.10
N ASP A 197 8.39 12.63 -0.17
CA ASP A 197 8.91 13.34 -1.34
C ASP A 197 7.76 13.85 -2.23
N THR A 198 8.08 14.72 -3.17
CA THR A 198 7.13 15.25 -4.16
C THR A 198 7.30 14.62 -5.54
N GLY A 199 8.05 13.52 -5.63
CA GLY A 199 8.42 12.88 -6.90
C GLY A 199 7.86 11.48 -6.98
N ARG A 200 8.77 10.50 -7.09
CA ARG A 200 8.45 9.10 -7.37
C ARG A 200 7.39 8.52 -6.42
N SER A 201 7.56 8.66 -5.11
CA SER A 201 6.67 8.02 -4.13
C SER A 201 5.31 8.70 -4.10
N LEU A 202 5.27 10.04 -4.22
CA LEU A 202 4.02 10.77 -4.34
C LEU A 202 3.24 10.33 -5.59
N ARG A 203 3.90 10.24 -6.75
CA ARG A 203 3.26 9.79 -8.00
C ARG A 203 2.72 8.36 -7.88
N HIS A 204 3.51 7.44 -7.36
CA HIS A 204 3.12 6.04 -7.16
C HIS A 204 1.81 5.94 -6.35
N GLU A 205 1.78 6.58 -5.18
CA GLU A 205 0.62 6.52 -4.29
C GLU A 205 -0.59 7.27 -4.85
N LEU A 206 -0.37 8.33 -5.64
CA LEU A 206 -1.44 9.08 -6.28
C LEU A 206 -2.11 8.25 -7.39
N VAL A 207 -1.33 7.47 -8.13
CA VAL A 207 -1.87 6.50 -9.11
C VAL A 207 -2.72 5.45 -8.41
N HIS A 208 -2.28 4.91 -7.27
CA HIS A 208 -3.12 4.02 -6.46
C HIS A 208 -4.42 4.68 -6.01
N ALA A 209 -4.37 5.95 -5.57
CA ALA A 209 -5.56 6.68 -5.14
C ALA A 209 -6.57 6.87 -6.27
N LEU A 210 -6.10 7.29 -7.45
CA LEU A 210 -6.95 7.53 -8.61
C LEU A 210 -7.49 6.22 -9.21
N HIS A 211 -6.64 5.20 -9.30
CA HIS A 211 -7.04 3.88 -9.77
C HIS A 211 -8.09 3.27 -8.83
N HIS A 212 -7.92 3.39 -7.52
CA HIS A 212 -8.92 2.92 -6.56
C HIS A 212 -10.26 3.66 -6.71
N SER A 213 -10.23 4.98 -6.90
CA SER A 213 -11.42 5.75 -7.19
C SER A 213 -12.11 5.29 -8.48
N HIS A 214 -11.34 4.95 -9.52
CA HIS A 214 -11.89 4.43 -10.76
C HIS A 214 -12.54 3.06 -10.57
N MET A 215 -11.88 2.13 -9.87
CA MET A 215 -12.44 0.84 -9.48
C MET A 215 -13.77 0.98 -8.74
N ASP A 216 -13.87 1.93 -7.80
CA ASP A 216 -15.11 2.18 -7.07
C ASP A 216 -16.25 2.70 -7.97
N ARG A 217 -15.93 3.54 -8.97
CA ARG A 217 -16.90 4.00 -9.98
C ARG A 217 -17.42 2.86 -10.84
N LEU A 218 -16.51 2.00 -11.32
CA LEU A 218 -16.85 0.85 -12.16
C LEU A 218 -17.49 -0.29 -11.37
N GLY A 219 -17.28 -0.35 -10.05
CA GLY A 219 -17.68 -1.50 -9.24
C GLY A 219 -16.73 -2.70 -9.38
N GLN A 220 -15.53 -2.49 -9.90
CA GLN A 220 -14.57 -3.54 -10.22
C GLN A 220 -13.52 -3.71 -9.12
N THR A 221 -12.81 -4.83 -9.14
CA THR A 221 -11.63 -5.08 -8.30
C THR A 221 -10.54 -5.65 -9.19
N HIS A 222 -9.49 -4.88 -9.36
CA HIS A 222 -8.43 -5.26 -10.29
C HIS A 222 -7.38 -6.10 -9.55
N PRO A 223 -6.73 -7.06 -10.22
CA PRO A 223 -5.69 -7.88 -9.61
C PRO A 223 -4.47 -7.05 -9.25
N MET A 224 -3.64 -7.59 -8.34
CA MET A 224 -2.48 -6.88 -7.79
C MET A 224 -1.49 -6.44 -8.88
N TRP A 225 -1.26 -7.28 -9.89
CA TRP A 225 -0.31 -6.95 -10.96
C TRP A 225 -0.72 -5.69 -11.74
N ILE A 226 -2.02 -5.42 -11.92
CA ILE A 226 -2.50 -4.19 -12.57
C ILE A 226 -2.32 -2.99 -11.65
N GLN A 227 -2.71 -3.14 -10.38
CA GLN A 227 -2.60 -2.06 -9.39
C GLN A 227 -1.15 -1.61 -9.22
N GLU A 228 -0.23 -2.56 -9.02
CA GLU A 228 1.20 -2.30 -8.80
C GLU A 228 1.93 -1.97 -10.10
N GLY A 229 1.55 -2.61 -11.21
CA GLY A 229 2.12 -2.37 -12.53
C GLY A 229 1.86 -0.93 -12.99
N LEU A 230 0.62 -0.43 -12.87
CA LEU A 230 0.28 0.94 -13.21
C LEU A 230 1.00 1.95 -12.31
N ALA A 231 0.95 1.76 -10.99
CA ALA A 231 1.58 2.70 -10.05
C ALA A 231 3.09 2.80 -10.26
N SER A 232 3.77 1.66 -10.36
CA SER A 232 5.21 1.61 -10.61
C SER A 232 5.61 2.08 -12.01
N PHE A 233 4.74 1.97 -13.00
CA PHE A 233 4.99 2.51 -14.34
C PHE A 233 5.01 4.05 -14.35
N TYR A 234 4.08 4.68 -13.65
CA TYR A 234 3.99 6.14 -13.54
C TYR A 234 4.98 6.75 -12.55
N GLU A 235 5.77 5.93 -11.86
CA GLU A 235 6.98 6.39 -11.15
C GLU A 235 7.99 7.03 -12.10
N ARG A 236 8.13 6.51 -13.34
CA ARG A 236 9.12 6.98 -14.33
C ARG A 236 8.52 7.85 -15.43
N ARG A 237 7.24 7.69 -15.73
CA ARG A 237 6.61 8.49 -16.79
C ARG A 237 6.45 9.91 -16.29
N GLY A 238 7.03 10.86 -17.01
CA GLY A 238 6.80 12.26 -16.76
C GLY A 238 5.32 12.56 -16.89
N LEU A 239 4.73 13.10 -15.83
CA LEU A 239 3.35 13.57 -15.78
C LEU A 239 3.38 15.07 -15.49
N ALA A 240 2.35 15.80 -15.92
CA ALA A 240 2.23 17.23 -15.69
C ALA A 240 3.41 18.07 -16.21
N GLY A 241 4.05 17.63 -17.29
CA GLY A 241 5.21 18.30 -17.89
C GLY A 241 6.56 17.93 -17.30
N ASP A 242 6.60 16.98 -16.35
CA ASP A 242 7.85 16.40 -15.86
C ASP A 242 8.60 15.68 -16.99
N ALA A 243 9.93 15.69 -16.91
CA ALA A 243 10.74 14.80 -17.74
C ALA A 243 10.50 13.35 -17.32
N ALA A 244 10.41 12.45 -18.30
CA ALA A 244 10.47 11.03 -18.00
C ALA A 244 11.81 10.68 -17.33
N GLU A 245 11.75 9.89 -16.26
CA GLU A 245 12.93 9.36 -15.61
C GLU A 245 13.52 8.19 -16.40
N ALA A 246 14.80 7.92 -16.16
CA ALA A 246 15.48 6.74 -16.69
C ALA A 246 14.87 5.44 -16.11
N ALA A 247 15.38 4.31 -16.58
CA ALA A 247 15.02 3.01 -16.04
C ALA A 247 15.23 2.94 -14.51
N THR A 248 14.38 2.17 -13.85
CA THR A 248 14.35 1.97 -12.39
C THR A 248 15.02 0.65 -11.99
N GLU A 249 15.21 0.42 -10.68
CA GLU A 249 15.73 -0.87 -10.21
C GLU A 249 14.82 -2.03 -10.64
N ARG A 250 13.51 -1.80 -10.76
CA ARG A 250 12.55 -2.81 -11.21
C ARG A 250 12.80 -3.24 -12.66
N ASP A 251 13.23 -2.31 -13.52
CA ASP A 251 13.60 -2.64 -14.89
C ASP A 251 14.85 -3.54 -14.94
N LEU A 252 15.84 -3.29 -14.06
CA LEU A 252 17.02 -4.14 -13.95
C LEU A 252 16.66 -5.54 -13.43
N ILE A 253 15.85 -5.61 -12.37
CA ILE A 253 15.40 -6.88 -11.78
C ILE A 253 14.65 -7.70 -12.83
N ALA A 254 13.72 -7.09 -13.58
CA ALA A 254 12.97 -7.78 -14.63
C ALA A 254 13.89 -8.31 -15.73
N ARG A 255 14.86 -7.52 -16.19
CA ARG A 255 15.84 -7.95 -17.21
C ARG A 255 16.68 -9.13 -16.72
N ASP A 256 17.20 -9.04 -15.50
CA ASP A 256 18.13 -10.05 -14.98
C ASP A 256 17.38 -11.36 -14.67
N LEU A 257 16.14 -11.27 -14.16
CA LEU A 257 15.24 -12.43 -14.02
C LEU A 257 14.87 -13.04 -15.38
N ALA A 258 14.61 -12.23 -16.40
CA ALA A 258 14.31 -12.73 -17.74
C ALA A 258 15.51 -13.51 -18.33
N ARG A 259 16.73 -12.98 -18.17
CA ARG A 259 17.98 -13.66 -18.60
C ARG A 259 18.25 -14.94 -17.81
N GLY A 260 17.93 -14.95 -16.53
CA GLY A 260 18.12 -16.10 -15.63
C GLY A 260 16.98 -17.12 -15.65
N GLY A 261 15.89 -16.86 -16.38
CA GLY A 261 14.69 -17.70 -16.37
C GLY A 261 13.87 -17.64 -15.07
N GLY A 262 14.15 -16.69 -14.18
CA GLY A 262 13.48 -16.51 -12.88
C GLY A 262 12.25 -15.59 -12.92
N LEU A 263 11.87 -15.10 -14.11
CA LEU A 263 10.73 -14.23 -14.29
C LEU A 263 9.41 -15.04 -14.18
N PRO A 264 8.47 -14.68 -13.28
CA PRO A 264 7.19 -15.36 -13.14
C PRO A 264 6.43 -15.43 -14.46
N THR A 265 5.67 -16.50 -14.67
CA THR A 265 4.75 -16.59 -15.82
C THR A 265 3.60 -15.61 -15.68
N TRP A 266 3.01 -15.21 -16.81
CA TRP A 266 1.81 -14.37 -16.76
C TRP A 266 0.65 -15.09 -16.08
N SER A 267 0.54 -16.42 -16.26
CA SER A 267 -0.43 -17.22 -15.51
C SER A 267 -0.23 -17.12 -14.00
N GLU A 268 1.01 -17.20 -13.49
CA GLU A 268 1.31 -17.05 -12.06
C GLU A 268 1.09 -15.61 -11.57
N LEU A 269 1.50 -14.63 -12.37
CA LEU A 269 1.39 -13.22 -12.04
C LEU A 269 -0.08 -12.76 -12.02
N PHE A 270 -0.88 -13.14 -13.01
CA PHE A 270 -2.28 -12.74 -13.15
C PHE A 270 -3.18 -13.40 -12.11
N ALA A 271 -2.80 -14.60 -11.64
CA ALA A 271 -3.47 -15.28 -10.55
C ALA A 271 -3.05 -14.81 -9.14
N SER A 272 -1.97 -14.01 -9.03
CA SER A 272 -1.38 -13.64 -7.73
C SER A 272 -2.28 -12.71 -6.91
N ASP A 273 -2.44 -13.02 -5.62
CA ASP A 273 -3.07 -12.16 -4.62
C ASP A 273 -2.04 -11.36 -3.79
N ARG A 274 -2.52 -10.57 -2.81
CA ARG A 274 -1.64 -9.78 -1.91
C ARG A 274 -0.66 -10.62 -1.11
N ARG A 275 -0.92 -11.91 -0.89
CA ARG A 275 -0.05 -12.84 -0.17
C ARG A 275 1.03 -13.37 -1.09
N ASP A 276 0.70 -13.62 -2.34
CA ASP A 276 1.67 -14.04 -3.34
C ASP A 276 2.69 -12.95 -3.62
N PHE A 277 2.27 -11.67 -3.67
CA PHE A 277 3.19 -10.52 -3.74
C PHE A 277 4.08 -10.36 -2.49
N ARG A 278 3.81 -11.06 -1.38
CA ARG A 278 4.71 -11.13 -0.21
C ARG A 278 5.68 -12.30 -0.30
N VAL A 279 5.47 -13.24 -1.22
CA VAL A 279 6.43 -14.29 -1.52
C VAL A 279 7.27 -13.77 -2.68
N ALA A 280 8.58 -13.60 -2.53
CA ALA A 280 9.44 -13.02 -3.58
C ALA A 280 8.92 -11.66 -4.14
N PRO A 281 8.74 -10.63 -3.28
CA PRO A 281 8.13 -9.35 -3.66
C PRO A 281 8.82 -8.72 -4.87
N ALA A 282 10.16 -8.63 -4.83
CA ALA A 282 10.91 -7.98 -5.89
C ALA A 282 10.65 -8.55 -7.29
N ALA A 283 10.54 -9.87 -7.42
CA ALA A 283 10.29 -10.52 -8.71
C ALA A 283 8.88 -10.19 -9.24
N ARG A 284 7.87 -10.20 -8.37
CA ARG A 284 6.48 -9.93 -8.75
C ARG A 284 6.24 -8.44 -9.05
N TYR A 285 6.78 -7.53 -8.24
CA TYR A 285 6.73 -6.10 -8.51
C TYR A 285 7.46 -5.74 -9.81
N ALA A 286 8.66 -6.30 -10.03
CA ALA A 286 9.40 -6.08 -11.26
C ALA A 286 8.69 -6.66 -12.48
N ALA A 287 8.08 -7.86 -12.38
CA ALA A 287 7.31 -8.45 -13.46
C ALA A 287 6.06 -7.61 -13.80
N ALA A 288 5.28 -7.20 -12.80
CA ALA A 288 4.11 -6.33 -13.00
C ALA A 288 4.48 -5.00 -13.66
N HIS A 289 5.54 -4.35 -13.17
CA HIS A 289 6.10 -3.14 -13.77
C HIS A 289 6.49 -3.36 -15.25
N ALA A 290 7.17 -4.48 -15.52
CA ALA A 290 7.66 -4.79 -16.85
C ALA A 290 6.53 -5.09 -17.84
N VAL A 291 5.39 -5.64 -17.41
CA VAL A 291 4.22 -5.84 -18.28
C VAL A 291 3.67 -4.49 -18.75
N VAL A 292 3.46 -3.54 -17.84
CA VAL A 292 2.95 -2.20 -18.22
C VAL A 292 3.98 -1.42 -19.04
N SER A 293 5.27 -1.52 -18.72
CA SER A 293 6.33 -0.92 -19.53
C SER A 293 6.45 -1.55 -20.93
N PHE A 294 6.11 -2.82 -21.10
CA PHE A 294 6.04 -3.46 -22.42
C PHE A 294 4.83 -3.00 -23.23
N LEU A 295 3.68 -2.83 -22.60
CA LEU A 295 2.50 -2.20 -23.21
C LEU A 295 2.83 -0.78 -23.68
N ASP A 296 3.56 -0.01 -22.88
CA ASP A 296 4.03 1.34 -23.22
C ASP A 296 4.96 1.35 -24.42
N ALA A 297 5.90 0.40 -24.49
CA ALA A 297 6.80 0.26 -25.65
C ALA A 297 6.07 -0.03 -26.98
N HIS A 298 4.78 -0.41 -26.92
CA HIS A 298 3.91 -0.65 -28.06
C HIS A 298 2.78 0.39 -28.19
N ASP A 299 2.84 1.49 -27.42
CA ASP A 299 1.80 2.51 -27.36
C ASP A 299 0.40 1.96 -26.98
N ARG A 300 0.36 0.89 -26.18
CA ARG A 300 -0.86 0.15 -25.84
C ARG A 300 -1.41 0.39 -24.44
N VAL A 301 -0.78 1.17 -23.57
CA VAL A 301 -1.23 1.33 -22.16
C VAL A 301 -2.70 1.79 -22.08
N HIS A 302 -3.06 2.85 -22.82
CA HIS A 302 -4.42 3.37 -22.84
C HIS A 302 -5.45 2.38 -23.42
N PRO A 303 -5.30 1.89 -24.68
CA PRO A 303 -6.27 0.96 -25.24
C PRO A 303 -6.34 -0.36 -24.45
N TRP A 304 -5.24 -0.81 -23.85
CA TRP A 304 -5.22 -1.99 -22.98
C TRP A 304 -6.06 -1.77 -21.71
N TYR A 305 -5.88 -0.63 -21.04
CA TYR A 305 -6.62 -0.36 -19.82
C TYR A 305 -8.11 -0.19 -20.07
N GLU A 306 -8.49 0.43 -21.20
CA GLU A 306 -9.88 0.52 -21.63
C GLU A 306 -10.47 -0.87 -21.93
N ALA A 307 -9.76 -1.69 -22.72
CA ALA A 307 -10.16 -3.06 -23.01
C ALA A 307 -10.29 -3.90 -21.73
N TYR A 308 -9.36 -3.75 -20.79
CA TYR A 308 -9.41 -4.40 -19.49
C TYR A 308 -10.66 -4.00 -18.70
N CYS A 309 -10.94 -2.71 -18.56
CA CYS A 309 -12.12 -2.26 -17.82
C CYS A 309 -13.42 -2.76 -18.46
N ARG A 310 -13.48 -2.86 -19.79
CA ARG A 310 -14.66 -3.37 -20.52
C ARG A 310 -14.82 -4.89 -20.40
N THR A 311 -13.72 -5.64 -20.40
CA THR A 311 -13.72 -7.12 -20.38
C THR A 311 -13.61 -7.71 -18.98
N HIS A 312 -13.49 -6.89 -17.94
CA HIS A 312 -13.26 -7.30 -16.54
C HIS A 312 -14.22 -8.39 -16.04
N ASP A 313 -15.51 -8.29 -16.36
CA ASP A 313 -16.51 -9.27 -15.91
C ASP A 313 -16.34 -10.65 -16.60
N GLU A 314 -15.77 -10.68 -17.81
CA GLU A 314 -15.49 -11.91 -18.57
C GLU A 314 -14.15 -12.53 -18.16
N ASP A 315 -13.13 -11.68 -17.97
CA ASP A 315 -11.79 -12.06 -17.56
C ASP A 315 -11.19 -11.05 -16.57
N PRO A 316 -11.35 -11.28 -15.25
CA PRO A 316 -10.78 -10.43 -14.21
C PRO A 316 -9.25 -10.44 -14.17
N SER A 317 -8.59 -11.42 -14.82
CA SER A 317 -7.13 -11.53 -14.82
C SER A 317 -6.49 -10.47 -15.72
N GLY A 318 -7.21 -10.07 -16.77
CA GLY A 318 -6.78 -9.11 -17.79
C GLY A 318 -6.00 -9.71 -18.96
N ALA A 319 -5.94 -11.04 -19.08
CA ALA A 319 -5.30 -11.72 -20.20
C ALA A 319 -6.01 -11.39 -21.52
N ARG A 320 -7.34 -11.49 -21.53
CA ARG A 320 -8.20 -11.19 -22.69
C ARG A 320 -8.01 -9.76 -23.20
N ALA A 321 -7.81 -8.80 -22.30
CA ALA A 321 -7.54 -7.43 -22.68
C ALA A 321 -6.19 -7.26 -23.39
N ILE A 322 -5.18 -8.04 -23.00
CA ILE A 322 -3.89 -8.07 -23.70
C ILE A 322 -4.06 -8.72 -25.07
N GLU A 323 -4.75 -9.86 -25.16
CA GLU A 323 -5.03 -10.54 -26.44
C GLU A 323 -5.75 -9.60 -27.42
N GLU A 324 -6.73 -8.84 -26.93
CA GLU A 324 -7.50 -7.93 -27.77
C GLU A 324 -6.65 -6.79 -28.36
N VAL A 325 -5.73 -6.20 -27.59
CA VAL A 325 -4.95 -5.06 -28.09
C VAL A 325 -3.77 -5.45 -28.97
N PHE A 326 -3.31 -6.69 -28.88
CA PHE A 326 -2.25 -7.25 -29.72
C PHE A 326 -2.77 -8.11 -30.88
N ASP A 327 -4.03 -8.56 -30.84
CA ASP A 327 -4.62 -9.52 -31.79
C ASP A 327 -3.82 -10.84 -31.87
N GLU A 328 -3.28 -11.27 -30.72
CA GLU A 328 -2.47 -12.48 -30.59
C GLU A 328 -2.81 -13.25 -29.29
N PRO A 329 -2.59 -14.57 -29.23
CA PRO A 329 -2.76 -15.34 -28.00
C PRO A 329 -1.81 -14.86 -26.90
N VAL A 330 -2.31 -14.79 -25.66
CA VAL A 330 -1.57 -14.24 -24.51
C VAL A 330 -0.22 -14.94 -24.28
N ALA A 331 -0.14 -16.24 -24.58
CA ALA A 331 1.08 -17.02 -24.45
C ALA A 331 2.17 -16.63 -25.48
N ALA A 332 1.79 -16.20 -26.68
CA ALA A 332 2.74 -15.71 -27.68
C ALA A 332 3.32 -14.36 -27.25
N ILE A 333 2.46 -13.47 -26.74
CA ILE A 333 2.82 -12.16 -26.24
C ILE A 333 3.72 -12.28 -25.00
N GLU A 334 3.46 -13.22 -24.09
CA GLU A 334 4.34 -13.49 -22.94
C GLU A 334 5.76 -13.87 -23.40
N LEU A 335 5.91 -14.67 -24.45
CA LEU A 335 7.23 -15.05 -24.97
C LEU A 335 7.97 -13.85 -25.56
N GLU A 336 7.27 -12.97 -26.28
CA GLU A 336 7.84 -11.72 -26.78
C GLU A 336 8.24 -10.80 -25.62
N TRP A 337 7.37 -10.61 -24.64
CA TRP A 337 7.64 -9.84 -23.44
C TRP A 337 8.89 -10.32 -22.70
N ARG A 338 9.07 -11.64 -22.53
CA ARG A 338 10.27 -12.22 -21.90
C ARG A 338 11.55 -11.89 -22.68
N ARG A 339 11.51 -12.00 -24.01
CA ARG A 339 12.66 -11.64 -24.86
C ARG A 339 12.95 -10.14 -24.76
N TRP A 340 11.92 -9.32 -24.88
CA TRP A 340 12.03 -7.88 -24.71
C TRP A 340 12.68 -7.53 -23.37
N CYS A 341 12.21 -8.10 -22.25
CA CYS A 341 12.81 -7.90 -20.94
C CYS A 341 14.30 -8.27 -20.93
N ALA A 342 14.69 -9.42 -21.49
CA ALA A 342 16.07 -9.87 -21.49
C ALA A 342 17.01 -9.02 -22.38
N GLU A 343 16.47 -8.45 -23.46
CA GLU A 343 17.22 -7.68 -24.47
C GLU A 343 17.30 -6.19 -24.16
N ARG A 344 16.49 -5.68 -23.22
CA ARG A 344 16.51 -4.26 -22.83
C ARG A 344 17.92 -3.78 -22.45
N VAL A 345 18.38 -2.78 -23.20
CA VAL A 345 19.59 -2.01 -22.87
C VAL A 345 19.20 -0.98 -21.82
N ILE A 346 19.70 -1.19 -20.60
CA ILE A 346 19.48 -0.30 -19.46
C ILE A 346 20.85 0.23 -19.05
N ASP A 347 20.99 1.56 -19.08
CA ASP A 347 22.17 2.23 -18.53
C ASP A 347 22.13 2.12 -17.01
N VAL A 348 22.88 1.15 -16.47
CA VAL A 348 22.95 0.88 -15.03
C VAL A 348 23.46 2.09 -14.24
N ALA A 349 24.22 2.99 -14.85
CA ALA A 349 24.70 4.21 -14.18
C ALA A 349 23.56 5.20 -13.92
N MET A 350 22.44 5.07 -14.63
CA MET A 350 21.24 5.89 -14.49
C MET A 350 20.20 5.29 -13.55
N VAL A 351 20.36 4.04 -13.10
CA VAL A 351 19.36 3.31 -12.31
C VAL A 351 19.44 3.58 -10.80
N GLU A 352 20.49 4.22 -10.30
CA GLU A 352 20.57 4.68 -8.90
C GLU A 352 21.09 6.12 -8.83
N ALA A 353 20.24 7.07 -9.21
CA ALA A 353 20.41 8.47 -8.81
C ALA A 353 19.09 9.01 -8.26
N PRO A 354 18.79 8.85 -6.96
CA PRO A 354 17.66 9.52 -6.35
C PRO A 354 17.98 11.01 -6.16
N ASP A 355 16.96 11.82 -6.44
CA ASP A 355 16.83 13.27 -6.24
C ASP A 355 17.75 14.19 -7.06
N ARG A 356 17.37 14.38 -8.33
CA ARG A 356 17.50 15.70 -8.98
C ARG A 356 16.21 16.50 -8.81
N ALA A 357 15.86 16.78 -7.56
CA ALA A 357 15.09 17.97 -7.23
C ALA A 357 15.93 18.82 -6.27
N MET A 358 16.49 19.90 -6.84
CA MET A 358 17.28 20.97 -6.20
C MET A 358 18.70 20.61 -5.71
N ALA A 359 19.67 21.30 -6.34
CA ALA A 359 21.11 21.08 -6.33
C ALA A 359 21.83 21.08 -4.95
N GLY A 360 22.82 20.18 -4.84
CA GLY A 360 24.08 20.46 -4.14
C GLY A 360 24.59 19.35 -3.21
N VAL A 361 25.47 18.47 -3.73
CA VAL A 361 26.55 17.68 -3.09
C VAL A 361 26.64 16.30 -3.77
N ALA A 362 27.81 15.95 -4.32
CA ALA A 362 28.04 14.68 -5.01
C ALA A 362 28.51 13.60 -4.03
N PRO A 363 27.93 12.38 -4.01
CA PRO A 363 28.49 11.27 -3.24
C PRO A 363 29.24 10.25 -4.10
N ARG A 364 30.21 9.60 -3.46
CA ARG A 364 31.07 8.53 -4.00
C ARG A 364 30.32 7.20 -4.09
N THR A 365 30.58 6.43 -5.14
CA THR A 365 29.94 5.14 -5.46
C THR A 365 30.46 3.95 -4.60
N PRO A 366 29.60 3.13 -3.98
CA PRO A 366 29.98 1.88 -3.31
C PRO A 366 30.10 0.66 -4.26
N ASP A 367 30.70 -0.45 -3.78
CA ASP A 367 30.87 -1.73 -4.49
C ASP A 367 29.51 -2.39 -4.86
N PRO A 368 29.26 -2.67 -6.15
CA PRO A 368 27.99 -3.26 -6.64
C PRO A 368 27.58 -4.58 -5.99
N LYS A 369 28.53 -5.43 -5.58
CA LYS A 369 28.19 -6.72 -4.92
C LYS A 369 27.78 -6.54 -3.46
N ALA A 370 28.32 -5.51 -2.79
CA ALA A 370 27.92 -5.15 -1.45
C ALA A 370 26.55 -4.44 -1.45
N ALA A 371 26.27 -3.61 -2.47
CA ALA A 371 24.97 -3.02 -2.69
C ALA A 371 23.89 -4.09 -2.91
N TRP A 372 24.16 -5.09 -3.74
CA TRP A 372 23.24 -6.22 -3.99
C TRP A 372 22.89 -7.00 -2.71
N ARG A 373 23.88 -7.37 -1.90
CA ARG A 373 23.64 -8.13 -0.65
C ARG A 373 22.87 -7.32 0.39
N ARG A 374 23.13 -6.00 0.47
CA ARG A 374 22.38 -5.09 1.35
C ARG A 374 20.92 -4.99 0.91
N TRP A 375 20.67 -4.95 -0.40
CA TRP A 375 19.32 -4.93 -0.94
C TRP A 375 18.59 -6.26 -0.75
N GLU A 376 19.26 -7.40 -0.95
CA GLU A 376 18.70 -8.74 -0.72
C GLU A 376 18.35 -8.93 0.77
N ALA A 377 19.22 -8.47 1.67
CA ALA A 377 18.95 -8.43 3.10
C ALA A 377 17.75 -7.53 3.44
N GLN A 378 17.64 -6.36 2.80
CA GLN A 378 16.54 -5.41 3.00
C GLN A 378 15.19 -6.00 2.57
N ALA A 379 15.11 -6.65 1.41
CA ALA A 379 13.87 -7.31 0.96
C ALA A 379 13.45 -8.45 1.90
N LEU A 380 14.41 -9.28 2.34
CA LEU A 380 14.14 -10.33 3.33
C LEU A 380 13.73 -9.75 4.69
N PHE A 381 14.24 -8.57 5.05
CA PHE A 381 13.87 -7.89 6.29
C PHE A 381 12.41 -7.43 6.28
N GLU A 382 11.95 -6.88 5.16
CA GLU A 382 10.57 -6.44 4.96
C GLU A 382 9.57 -7.61 5.12
N ASP A 383 9.94 -8.81 4.66
CA ASP A 383 9.14 -10.04 4.81
C ASP A 383 8.92 -10.42 6.29
N THR A 384 9.86 -10.08 7.18
CA THR A 384 9.80 -10.42 8.61
C THR A 384 8.81 -9.57 9.42
N ARG A 385 8.37 -8.40 8.89
CA ARG A 385 7.42 -7.49 9.56
C ARG A 385 6.03 -8.08 9.75
N SER A 386 5.54 -8.80 8.74
CA SER A 386 4.21 -9.41 8.81
C SER A 386 4.18 -10.60 9.78
N LEU A 387 5.31 -11.32 9.92
CA LEU A 387 5.43 -12.45 10.82
C LEU A 387 5.59 -11.98 12.28
N SER A 388 6.31 -10.87 12.49
CA SER A 388 6.49 -10.24 13.80
C SER A 388 5.19 -9.66 14.36
N SER A 389 4.37 -9.05 13.50
CA SER A 389 3.04 -8.52 13.88
C SER A 389 1.99 -9.62 14.11
N ALA A 390 2.18 -10.81 13.51
CA ALA A 390 1.36 -11.99 13.73
C ALA A 390 1.81 -12.83 14.95
N GLY A 391 2.90 -12.47 15.63
CA GLY A 391 3.43 -13.20 16.78
C GLY A 391 4.02 -14.58 16.46
N ARG A 392 4.33 -14.85 15.17
CA ARG A 392 4.88 -16.14 14.70
C ARG A 392 6.40 -16.16 14.82
N TYR A 393 6.91 -16.06 16.05
CA TYR A 393 8.34 -15.87 16.30
C TYR A 393 9.22 -17.05 15.85
N ASP A 394 8.65 -18.26 15.76
CA ASP A 394 9.34 -19.46 15.28
C ASP A 394 9.78 -19.37 13.80
N GLU A 395 9.11 -18.51 13.01
CA GLU A 395 9.44 -18.26 11.61
C GLU A 395 10.19 -16.94 11.41
N VAL A 396 9.94 -15.94 12.26
CA VAL A 396 10.61 -14.63 12.24
C VAL A 396 12.10 -14.76 12.51
N ILE A 397 12.48 -15.54 13.53
CA ILE A 397 13.87 -15.62 13.99
C ILE A 397 14.80 -16.17 12.89
N PRO A 398 14.50 -17.31 12.23
CA PRO A 398 15.32 -17.81 11.12
C PRO A 398 15.40 -16.85 9.93
N ALA A 399 14.31 -16.15 9.61
CA ALA A 399 14.28 -15.16 8.53
C ALA A 399 15.17 -13.95 8.84
N LEU A 400 15.06 -13.40 10.05
CA LEU A 400 15.91 -12.30 10.51
C LEU A 400 17.39 -12.70 10.64
N GLN A 401 17.69 -13.95 11.01
CA GLN A 401 19.05 -14.48 11.00
C GLN A 401 19.66 -14.51 9.59
N SER A 402 18.84 -14.81 8.59
CA SER A 402 19.26 -14.78 7.17
C SER A 402 19.56 -13.34 6.72
N VAL A 403 18.74 -12.37 7.14
CA VAL A 403 18.95 -10.94 6.87
C VAL A 403 20.29 -10.46 7.44
N VAL A 404 20.56 -10.69 8.72
CA VAL A 404 21.82 -10.24 9.36
C VAL A 404 23.06 -11.00 8.87
N THR A 405 22.87 -12.17 8.25
CA THR A 405 23.96 -12.88 7.56
C THR A 405 24.32 -12.20 6.24
N LEU A 406 23.32 -11.70 5.51
CA LEU A 406 23.50 -11.03 4.22
C LEU A 406 23.94 -9.57 4.37
N ALA A 407 23.43 -8.86 5.37
CA ALA A 407 23.84 -7.52 5.75
C ALA A 407 24.13 -7.43 7.26
N PRO A 408 25.37 -7.76 7.69
CA PRO A 408 25.77 -7.71 9.10
C PRO A 408 25.75 -6.31 9.73
N ASP A 409 25.67 -5.25 8.92
CA ASP A 409 25.56 -3.86 9.36
C ASP A 409 24.11 -3.34 9.37
N HIS A 410 23.12 -4.19 9.14
CA HIS A 410 21.72 -3.81 9.09
C HIS A 410 21.12 -3.63 10.50
N ALA A 411 21.23 -2.41 11.04
CA ALA A 411 20.78 -2.08 12.40
C ALA A 411 19.30 -2.43 12.68
N GLY A 412 18.39 -2.17 11.73
CA GLY A 412 16.97 -2.51 11.87
C GLY A 412 16.71 -4.02 12.06
N ALA A 413 17.44 -4.88 11.34
CA ALA A 413 17.32 -6.32 11.44
C ALA A 413 17.86 -6.86 12.76
N HIS A 414 18.99 -6.33 13.24
CA HIS A 414 19.51 -6.64 14.57
C HIS A 414 18.54 -6.24 15.69
N TYR A 415 17.89 -5.07 15.57
CA TYR A 415 16.87 -4.62 16.51
C TYR A 415 15.63 -5.52 16.50
N ALA A 416 15.08 -5.84 15.32
CA ALA A 416 13.93 -6.73 15.19
C ALA A 416 14.22 -8.14 15.71
N LEU A 417 15.44 -8.65 15.48
CA LEU A 417 15.88 -9.96 15.95
C LEU A 417 16.00 -9.96 17.47
N GLY A 418 16.52 -8.88 18.05
CA GLY A 418 16.54 -8.66 19.49
C GLY A 418 15.14 -8.64 20.09
N LEU A 419 14.20 -7.92 19.46
CA LEU A 419 12.80 -7.87 19.90
C LEU A 419 12.14 -9.26 19.85
N ALA A 420 12.38 -10.02 18.79
CA ALA A 420 11.86 -11.39 18.66
C ALA A 420 12.38 -12.28 19.80
N PHE A 421 13.68 -12.19 20.14
CA PHE A 421 14.26 -12.93 21.26
C PHE A 421 13.71 -12.52 22.64
N VAL A 422 13.46 -11.22 22.87
CA VAL A 422 12.78 -10.76 24.10
C VAL A 422 11.38 -11.38 24.19
N ARG A 423 10.64 -11.43 23.08
CA ARG A 423 9.27 -11.97 23.04
C ARG A 423 9.21 -13.48 23.24
N THR A 424 10.25 -14.22 22.82
CA THR A 424 10.38 -15.66 23.07
C THR A 424 11.13 -16.00 24.36
N ASN A 425 11.45 -15.00 25.18
CA ASN A 425 12.18 -15.12 26.45
C ASN A 425 13.63 -15.68 26.32
N ASP A 426 14.27 -15.52 25.17
CA ASP A 426 15.71 -15.77 25.00
C ASP A 426 16.51 -14.49 25.26
N LEU A 427 16.51 -14.07 26.54
CA LEU A 427 17.22 -12.86 26.98
C LEU A 427 18.74 -12.90 26.68
N PRO A 428 19.44 -14.05 26.77
CA PRO A 428 20.83 -14.12 26.33
C PRO A 428 21.05 -13.77 24.85
N ALA A 429 20.18 -14.24 23.94
CA ALA A 429 20.27 -13.89 22.53
C ALA A 429 19.92 -12.43 22.25
N ALA A 430 18.94 -11.87 22.97
CA ALA A 430 18.61 -10.45 22.88
C ALA A 430 19.77 -9.54 23.32
N ARG A 431 20.49 -9.89 24.40
CA ARG A 431 21.69 -9.13 24.86
C ARG A 431 22.81 -9.14 23.83
N ARG A 432 23.00 -10.23 23.07
CA ARG A 432 23.96 -10.26 21.96
C ARG A 432 23.59 -9.27 20.85
N GLN A 433 22.30 -9.08 20.57
CA GLN A 433 21.86 -8.06 19.61
C GLN A 433 22.08 -6.64 20.15
N CYS A 434 21.90 -6.41 21.45
CA CYS A 434 22.31 -5.17 22.10
C CYS A 434 23.80 -4.88 21.87
N GLU A 435 24.69 -5.86 22.09
CA GLU A 435 26.14 -5.68 21.89
C GLU A 435 26.47 -5.25 20.45
N ILE A 436 25.84 -5.85 19.45
CA ILE A 436 26.03 -5.48 18.04
C ILE A 436 25.49 -4.07 17.76
N LEU A 437 24.30 -3.73 18.28
CA LEU A 437 23.69 -2.42 18.09
C LEU A 437 24.47 -1.28 18.75
N ALA A 438 25.32 -1.55 19.75
CA ALA A 438 26.15 -0.50 20.34
C ALA A 438 27.10 0.14 19.30
N GLU A 439 27.55 -0.65 18.33
CA GLU A 439 28.43 -0.18 17.24
C GLU A 439 27.64 0.32 16.03
N LEU A 440 26.47 -0.27 15.74
CA LEU A 440 25.67 0.08 14.54
C LEU A 440 24.72 1.27 14.75
N ASP A 441 23.99 1.30 15.87
CA ASP A 441 23.00 2.32 16.19
C ASP A 441 22.75 2.38 17.72
N PRO A 442 23.44 3.30 18.42
CA PRO A 442 23.31 3.46 19.88
C PRO A 442 21.89 3.80 20.37
N SER A 443 21.04 4.39 19.51
CA SER A 443 19.65 4.72 19.84
C SER A 443 18.79 3.45 19.84
N LEU A 444 18.92 2.61 18.81
CA LEU A 444 18.25 1.30 18.75
C LEU A 444 18.74 0.36 19.85
N ARG A 445 20.04 0.40 20.17
CA ARG A 445 20.59 -0.28 21.35
C ARG A 445 19.85 0.12 22.62
N SER A 446 19.78 1.42 22.91
CA SER A 446 19.16 1.92 24.15
C SER A 446 17.69 1.48 24.27
N LEU A 447 16.95 1.47 23.15
CA LEU A 447 15.58 0.96 23.10
C LEU A 447 15.50 -0.54 23.41
N LEU A 448 16.35 -1.36 22.79
CA LEU A 448 16.34 -2.81 23.01
C LEU A 448 16.78 -3.17 24.43
N ASP A 449 17.79 -2.48 24.98
CA ASP A 449 18.32 -2.73 26.33
C ASP A 449 17.24 -2.46 27.39
N ASN A 450 16.47 -1.39 27.23
CA ASN A 450 15.33 -1.09 28.11
C ASN A 450 14.29 -2.20 28.10
N LEU A 451 14.02 -2.83 26.95
CA LEU A 451 13.09 -3.95 26.85
C LEU A 451 13.65 -5.23 27.51
N VAL A 452 14.95 -5.50 27.34
CA VAL A 452 15.63 -6.63 27.99
C VAL A 452 15.62 -6.47 29.51
N LEU A 453 15.86 -5.26 30.03
CA LEU A 453 15.86 -4.97 31.48
C LEU A 453 14.46 -4.93 32.10
N ALA A 454 13.44 -4.56 31.33
CA ALA A 454 12.05 -4.52 31.79
C ALA A 454 11.35 -5.89 31.77
N THR A 455 11.99 -6.91 31.16
CA THR A 455 11.47 -8.28 31.14
C THR A 455 11.96 -9.01 32.40
N PRO A 456 11.05 -9.43 33.31
CA PRO A 456 11.39 -9.93 34.64
C PRO A 456 12.10 -11.29 34.68
#